data_AF-A0A7H8MGP5-F1
#
_entry.id   AF-A0A7H8MGP5-F1
#
_cell.length_a   1.000
_cell.length_b   1.000
_cell.length_c   1.000
_cell.angle_alpha   90.00
_cell.angle_beta   90.00
_cell.angle_gamma   90.00
#
_symmetry.space_group_name_H-M   'P 1'
#
loop_
_entity.id
_entity.type
_entity.pdbx_description
1 polymer ?
#
loop_
_entity_poly.entity_id
_entity_poly.type
_entity_poly.pdbx_seq_one_letter_code
_entity_poly.pdbx_strand_id
1 'polypeptide(L)'
;MSTPPLYRLALTAFHDARARLDENLDAVIDSGRALVSAMEAAYWVNALDLRLRKDDPSYKQLDGDGPDLIRALRFVRNRAAHQLPLVVEPTGGIRAPLTFPLTVEPLVIRWASGASLPPADERHEDPKGEALYAKRIEGREVRDVLKDVDRWLSTEQSRPGSLLN
;
A
#
# COMPACT_ATOMS: atom_id res chain seq x y z
N MET A 1 -21.04 17.40 -9.59
CA MET A 1 -20.87 17.68 -8.14
C MET A 1 -19.38 17.73 -7.88
N SER A 2 -18.88 18.69 -7.09
CA SER A 2 -17.45 18.77 -6.75
C SER A 2 -17.08 17.76 -5.66
N THR A 3 -15.96 17.05 -5.80
CA THR A 3 -15.38 16.18 -4.76
C THR A 3 -15.39 16.86 -3.40
N PRO A 4 -16.02 16.25 -2.37
CA PRO A 4 -15.96 16.80 -1.03
C PRO A 4 -14.50 16.95 -0.53
N PRO A 5 -14.18 18.02 0.23
CA PRO A 5 -12.79 18.36 0.57
C PRO A 5 -11.99 17.22 1.21
N LEU A 6 -12.66 16.35 1.97
CA LEU A 6 -12.03 15.24 2.69
C LEU A 6 -11.54 14.12 1.76
N TYR A 7 -12.26 13.78 0.69
CA TYR A 7 -11.79 12.74 -0.24
C TYR A 7 -10.62 13.24 -1.08
N ARG A 8 -10.69 14.51 -1.51
CA ARG A 8 -9.57 15.15 -2.21
C ARG A 8 -8.33 15.19 -1.32
N LEU A 9 -8.48 15.57 -0.05
CA LEU A 9 -7.38 15.54 0.91
C LEU A 9 -6.76 14.15 1.03
N ALA A 10 -7.58 13.11 1.22
CA ALA A 10 -7.07 11.74 1.36
C ALA A 10 -6.40 11.22 0.08
N LEU A 11 -6.95 11.53 -1.10
CA LEU A 11 -6.37 11.16 -2.39
C LEU A 11 -5.03 11.89 -2.63
N THR A 12 -4.98 13.20 -2.36
CA THR A 12 -3.74 13.99 -2.44
C THR A 12 -2.69 13.45 -1.45
N ALA A 13 -3.08 13.17 -0.21
CA ALA A 13 -2.15 12.65 0.79
C ALA A 13 -1.60 11.25 0.43
N PHE A 14 -2.41 10.41 -0.23
CA PHE A 14 -1.93 9.17 -0.82
C PHE A 14 -0.89 9.41 -1.92
N HIS A 15 -1.15 10.33 -2.85
CA HIS A 15 -0.20 10.66 -3.91
C HIS A 15 1.10 11.23 -3.34
N ASP A 16 1.02 12.13 -2.36
CA ASP A 16 2.18 12.72 -1.71
C ASP A 16 3.02 11.67 -0.97
N ALA A 17 2.38 10.72 -0.28
CA ALA A 17 3.08 9.62 0.39
C ALA A 17 3.79 8.69 -0.62
N ARG A 18 3.19 8.46 -1.79
CA ARG A 18 3.83 7.70 -2.87
C ARG A 18 5.02 8.43 -3.48
N ALA A 19 4.90 9.74 -3.73
CA ALA A 19 6.01 10.54 -4.22
C ALA A 19 7.19 10.51 -3.23
N ARG A 20 6.92 10.66 -1.92
CA ARG A 20 7.95 10.50 -0.88
C ARG A 20 8.55 9.09 -0.84
N LEU A 21 7.76 8.05 -1.05
CA LEU A 21 8.29 6.69 -1.15
C LEU A 21 9.31 6.59 -2.29
N ASP A 22 8.96 7.11 -3.48
CA ASP A 22 9.84 7.08 -4.64
C ASP A 22 11.14 7.85 -4.39
N GLU A 23 11.06 9.06 -3.85
CA GLU A 23 12.22 9.87 -3.44
C GLU A 23 13.12 9.14 -2.43
N ASN A 24 12.53 8.49 -1.42
CA ASN A 24 13.29 7.81 -0.37
C ASN A 24 13.96 6.51 -0.87
N LEU A 25 13.36 5.81 -1.83
CA LEU A 25 13.95 4.63 -2.46
C LEU A 25 15.13 5.02 -3.36
N ASP A 26 14.99 6.10 -4.13
CA ASP A 26 16.02 6.56 -5.05
C ASP A 26 17.23 7.17 -4.30
N ALA A 27 17.02 7.66 -3.07
CA ALA A 27 18.08 8.22 -2.25
C ALA A 27 19.01 7.17 -1.59
N VAL A 28 18.70 5.86 -1.59
CA VAL A 28 19.51 4.73 -1.05
C VAL A 28 20.06 4.92 0.38
N ILE A 29 19.54 5.88 1.16
CA ILE A 29 20.16 6.31 2.43
C ILE A 29 19.40 5.82 3.66
N ASP A 30 18.10 5.53 3.59
CA ASP A 30 17.30 5.16 4.76
C ASP A 30 16.06 4.34 4.41
N SER A 31 16.16 3.01 4.54
CA SER A 31 15.02 2.11 4.34
C SER A 31 13.86 2.47 5.25
N GLY A 32 14.10 2.96 6.46
CA GLY A 32 13.07 3.33 7.42
C GLY A 32 12.11 4.41 6.92
N ARG A 33 12.63 5.45 6.24
CA ARG A 33 11.78 6.52 5.65
C ARG A 33 10.91 6.01 4.52
N ALA A 34 11.44 5.09 3.71
CA ALA A 34 10.67 4.44 2.66
C ALA A 34 9.57 3.55 3.26
N LEU A 35 9.83 2.80 4.34
CA LEU A 35 8.79 2.05 5.06
C LEU A 35 7.69 2.97 5.63
N VAL A 36 8.07 4.11 6.22
CA VAL A 36 7.10 5.09 6.74
C VAL A 36 6.21 5.63 5.62
N SER A 37 6.81 6.00 4.48
CA SER A 37 6.07 6.51 3.31
C SER A 37 5.12 5.46 2.73
N ALA A 38 5.56 4.20 2.67
CA ALA A 38 4.73 3.07 2.24
C ALA A 38 3.51 2.85 3.16
N MET A 39 3.74 2.87 4.47
CA MET A 39 2.67 2.69 5.46
C MET A 39 1.70 3.88 5.48
N GLU A 40 2.20 5.09 5.26
CA GLU A 40 1.38 6.29 5.11
C GLU A 40 0.48 6.21 3.88
N ALA A 41 1.02 5.79 2.73
CA ALA A 41 0.23 5.57 1.51
C ALA A 41 -0.87 4.52 1.75
N ALA A 42 -0.53 3.39 2.38
CA ALA A 42 -1.49 2.35 2.73
C ALA A 42 -2.57 2.87 3.70
N TYR A 43 -2.21 3.74 4.65
CA TYR A 43 -3.16 4.37 5.56
C TYR A 43 -4.19 5.23 4.82
N TRP A 44 -3.73 6.15 3.98
CA TRP A 44 -4.61 7.09 3.28
C TRP A 44 -5.58 6.39 2.32
N VAL A 45 -5.11 5.37 1.60
CA VAL A 45 -5.97 4.53 0.73
C VAL A 45 -7.05 3.83 1.54
N ASN A 46 -6.69 3.26 2.69
CA ASN A 46 -7.65 2.57 3.55
C ASN A 46 -8.68 3.52 4.14
N ALA A 47 -8.26 4.71 4.59
CA ALA A 47 -9.15 5.74 5.09
C ALA A 47 -10.12 6.19 3.99
N LEU A 48 -9.62 6.37 2.77
CA LEU A 48 -10.44 6.73 1.62
C LEU A 48 -11.47 5.65 1.28
N ASP A 49 -11.06 4.38 1.16
CA ASP A 49 -11.97 3.27 0.85
C ASP A 49 -13.05 3.10 1.92
N LEU A 50 -12.69 3.17 3.20
CA LEU A 50 -13.66 3.09 4.30
C LEU A 50 -14.72 4.19 4.20
N ARG A 51 -14.29 5.42 3.87
CA ARG A 51 -15.20 6.55 3.75
C ARG A 51 -16.07 6.44 2.50
N LEU A 52 -15.51 6.06 1.35
CA LEU A 52 -16.26 5.84 0.12
C LEU A 52 -17.30 4.72 0.28
N ARG A 53 -16.95 3.58 0.90
CA ARG A 53 -17.92 2.50 1.17
C ARG A 53 -19.06 2.91 2.09
N LYS A 54 -18.84 3.92 2.94
CA LYS A 54 -19.86 4.45 3.84
C LYS A 54 -20.77 5.45 3.14
N ASP A 55 -20.19 6.34 2.35
CA ASP A 55 -20.88 7.53 1.84
C ASP A 55 -21.37 7.36 0.39
N ASP A 56 -20.80 6.44 -0.40
CA ASP A 56 -21.20 6.14 -1.77
C ASP A 56 -21.76 4.70 -1.89
N PRO A 57 -23.10 4.55 -2.01
CA PRO A 57 -23.75 3.25 -2.18
C PRO A 57 -23.28 2.47 -3.41
N SER A 58 -22.92 3.16 -4.49
CA SER A 58 -22.43 2.54 -5.72
C SER A 58 -21.00 2.02 -5.56
N TYR A 59 -20.14 2.78 -4.87
CA TYR A 59 -18.79 2.32 -4.51
C TYR A 59 -18.81 1.11 -3.59
N LYS A 60 -19.75 1.08 -2.62
CA LYS A 60 -19.87 -0.01 -1.65
C LYS A 60 -20.00 -1.40 -2.29
N GLN A 61 -20.67 -1.48 -3.44
CA GLN A 61 -20.94 -2.70 -4.19
C GLN A 61 -19.83 -3.07 -5.18
N LEU A 62 -18.77 -2.27 -5.29
CA LEU A 62 -17.65 -2.56 -6.19
C LEU A 62 -16.83 -3.74 -5.64
N ASP A 63 -16.60 -4.69 -6.55
CA ASP A 63 -15.78 -5.88 -6.39
C ASP A 63 -14.86 -6.05 -7.60
N GLY A 64 -13.87 -6.94 -7.48
CA GLY A 64 -12.86 -7.19 -8.51
C GLY A 64 -11.47 -6.73 -8.10
N ASP A 65 -10.56 -6.68 -9.07
CA ASP A 65 -9.12 -6.57 -8.79
C ASP A 65 -8.74 -5.34 -7.97
N GLY A 66 -9.27 -4.15 -8.29
CA GLY A 66 -8.98 -2.91 -7.56
C GLY A 66 -9.51 -2.90 -6.12
N PRO A 67 -10.82 -3.12 -5.91
CA PRO A 67 -11.40 -3.25 -4.57
C PRO A 67 -10.73 -4.34 -3.71
N ASP A 68 -10.39 -5.49 -4.29
CA ASP A 68 -9.69 -6.58 -3.59
C ASP A 68 -8.26 -6.21 -3.21
N LEU A 69 -7.55 -5.44 -4.07
CA LEU A 69 -6.21 -4.93 -3.77
C LEU A 69 -6.23 -3.98 -2.56
N ILE A 70 -7.22 -3.08 -2.48
CA ILE A 70 -7.37 -2.20 -1.31
C ILE A 70 -7.71 -3.02 -0.05
N ARG A 71 -8.59 -4.03 -0.16
CA ARG A 71 -8.89 -4.94 0.96
C ARG A 71 -7.64 -5.68 1.44
N ALA A 72 -6.77 -6.12 0.54
CA ALA A 72 -5.49 -6.73 0.88
C ALA A 72 -4.56 -5.72 1.60
N LEU A 73 -4.52 -4.44 1.19
CA LEU A 73 -3.79 -3.39 1.91
C LEU A 73 -4.39 -3.07 3.29
N ARG A 74 -5.69 -3.30 3.49
CA ARG A 74 -6.32 -3.15 4.81
C ARG A 74 -5.76 -4.14 5.80
N PHE A 75 -5.55 -5.38 5.38
CA PHE A 75 -4.92 -6.41 6.20
C PHE A 75 -3.55 -5.93 6.71
N VAL A 76 -2.70 -5.44 5.80
CA VAL A 76 -1.39 -4.83 6.14
C VAL A 76 -1.53 -3.72 7.18
N ARG A 77 -2.41 -2.74 6.93
CA ARG A 77 -2.60 -1.61 7.83
C ARG A 77 -3.06 -2.07 9.21
N ASN A 78 -3.99 -3.02 9.27
CA ASN A 78 -4.49 -3.54 10.54
C ASN A 78 -3.40 -4.28 11.31
N ARG A 79 -2.62 -5.14 10.63
CA ARG A 79 -1.46 -5.79 11.25
C ARG A 79 -0.45 -4.78 11.79
N ALA A 80 -0.04 -3.81 10.98
CA ALA A 80 0.92 -2.78 11.39
C ALA A 80 0.42 -1.91 12.55
N ALA A 81 -0.86 -1.55 12.57
CA ALA A 81 -1.46 -0.74 13.63
C ALA A 81 -1.52 -1.47 14.98
N HIS A 82 -1.61 -2.80 14.97
CA HIS A 82 -1.73 -3.61 16.19
C HIS A 82 -0.42 -4.26 16.64
N GLN A 83 0.59 -4.40 15.76
CA GLN A 83 1.78 -5.21 16.03
C GLN A 83 3.13 -4.49 15.82
N LEU A 84 3.11 -3.17 15.54
CA LEU A 84 4.25 -2.37 15.08
C LEU A 84 4.86 -2.90 13.75
N PRO A 85 5.36 -2.03 12.86
CA PRO A 85 5.56 -2.39 11.46
C PRO A 85 6.78 -3.30 11.23
N LEU A 86 6.51 -4.56 10.84
CA LEU A 86 7.44 -5.49 10.18
C LEU A 86 6.80 -6.06 8.89
N VAL A 87 5.97 -5.28 8.20
CA VAL A 87 5.20 -5.76 7.02
C VAL A 87 5.94 -5.52 5.69
N VAL A 88 7.14 -4.96 5.76
CA VAL A 88 7.94 -4.58 4.61
C VAL A 88 9.40 -4.89 4.91
N GLU A 89 10.07 -5.55 3.97
CA GLU A 89 11.47 -5.97 4.11
C GLU A 89 12.33 -5.42 2.97
N PRO A 90 13.52 -4.86 3.28
CA PRO A 90 14.48 -4.48 2.25
C PRO A 90 15.12 -5.74 1.65
N THR A 91 15.22 -5.78 0.32
CA THR A 91 15.90 -6.88 -0.40
C THR A 91 16.83 -6.29 -1.46
N GLY A 92 18.05 -6.83 -1.57
CA GLY A 92 19.11 -6.34 -2.48
C GLY A 92 20.18 -5.46 -1.81
N GLY A 93 21.17 -5.01 -2.60
CA GLY A 93 22.28 -4.13 -2.18
C GLY A 93 23.59 -4.87 -1.81
N ILE A 94 24.74 -4.26 -2.13
CA ILE A 94 26.08 -4.76 -1.79
C ILE A 94 26.91 -3.61 -1.19
N ARG A 95 27.52 -3.83 -0.02
CA ARG A 95 28.54 -2.94 0.58
C ARG A 95 29.83 -3.73 0.82
N ALA A 96 30.79 -3.61 -0.08
CA ALA A 96 32.17 -4.08 0.07
C ALA A 96 33.11 -3.28 -0.86
N PRO A 97 34.41 -3.12 -0.53
CA PRO A 97 35.36 -2.47 -1.43
C PRO A 97 35.86 -3.53 -2.42
N LEU A 98 35.13 -3.82 -3.51
CA LEU A 98 35.55 -4.88 -4.46
C LEU A 98 35.31 -4.56 -5.94
N THR A 99 36.29 -5.03 -6.71
CA THR A 99 36.56 -4.95 -8.14
C THR A 99 35.54 -5.70 -9.04
N PHE A 100 35.31 -5.16 -10.24
CA PHE A 100 34.27 -5.50 -11.25
C PHE A 100 34.59 -6.72 -12.14
N PRO A 101 33.58 -7.36 -12.82
CA PRO A 101 32.26 -6.82 -13.12
C PRO A 101 31.15 -7.34 -12.21
N LEU A 102 30.54 -6.42 -11.44
CA LEU A 102 29.45 -6.71 -10.52
C LEU A 102 28.16 -6.08 -11.06
N THR A 103 27.12 -6.89 -11.22
CA THR A 103 25.75 -6.41 -11.46
C THR A 103 25.16 -6.03 -10.11
N VAL A 104 24.96 -4.72 -9.87
CA VAL A 104 24.28 -4.24 -8.66
C VAL A 104 22.78 -4.24 -8.94
N GLU A 105 22.04 -5.15 -8.30
CA GLU A 105 20.58 -5.07 -8.29
C GLU A 105 20.13 -3.85 -7.45
N PRO A 106 19.17 -3.04 -7.94
CA PRO A 106 18.66 -1.90 -7.19
C PRO A 106 18.01 -2.36 -5.88
N LEU A 107 18.19 -1.56 -4.82
CA LEU A 107 17.51 -1.80 -3.54
C LEU A 107 16.00 -1.66 -3.75
N VAL A 108 15.25 -2.70 -3.41
CA VAL A 108 13.78 -2.68 -3.47
C VAL A 108 13.19 -3.05 -2.13
N ILE A 109 12.02 -2.51 -1.85
CA ILE A 109 11.23 -2.86 -0.67
C ILE A 109 10.05 -3.70 -1.12
N ARG A 110 9.89 -4.86 -0.49
CA ARG A 110 8.81 -5.80 -0.76
C ARG A 110 7.90 -5.93 0.44
N TRP A 111 6.64 -6.25 0.18
CA TRP A 111 5.72 -6.67 1.22
C TRP A 111 6.17 -8.01 1.78
N ALA A 112 6.30 -8.10 3.10
CA ALA A 112 6.82 -9.27 3.79
C ALA A 112 5.94 -10.51 3.56
N SER A 113 6.49 -11.72 3.71
CA SER A 113 5.66 -12.92 3.69
C SER A 113 4.61 -12.91 4.80
N GLY A 114 3.40 -13.40 4.54
CA GLY A 114 2.39 -13.55 5.59
C GLY A 114 2.91 -14.41 6.76
N ALA A 115 3.75 -15.41 6.44
CA ALA A 115 4.37 -16.30 7.41
C ALA A 115 5.46 -15.64 8.27
N SER A 116 6.03 -14.50 7.85
CA SER A 116 7.02 -13.75 8.64
C SER A 116 6.39 -12.68 9.53
N LEU A 117 5.08 -12.44 9.39
CA LEU A 117 4.35 -11.54 10.27
C LEU A 117 4.09 -12.21 11.63
N PRO A 118 4.12 -11.45 12.74
CA PRO A 118 3.70 -11.97 14.04
C PRO A 118 2.30 -12.59 13.96
N PRO A 119 1.95 -13.63 14.73
CA PRO A 119 0.58 -14.17 14.72
C PRO A 119 -0.41 -13.08 15.15
N ALA A 120 -1.58 -12.98 14.51
CA ALA A 120 -2.61 -12.03 14.92
C ALA A 120 -3.16 -12.37 16.32
N ASP A 121 -3.57 -11.37 17.09
CA ASP A 121 -4.41 -11.61 18.27
C ASP A 121 -5.73 -12.26 17.79
N GLU A 122 -6.29 -13.23 18.54
CA GLU A 122 -7.55 -13.93 18.20
C GLU A 122 -8.71 -12.98 17.83
N ARG A 123 -8.79 -11.83 18.50
CA ARG A 123 -9.82 -10.79 18.26
C ARG A 123 -9.62 -9.98 16.97
N HIS A 124 -8.48 -10.12 16.31
CA HIS A 124 -8.09 -9.40 15.09
C HIS A 124 -7.82 -10.34 13.92
N GLU A 125 -8.24 -11.60 14.00
CA GLU A 125 -8.18 -12.53 12.88
C GLU A 125 -9.04 -12.02 11.71
N ASP A 126 -8.43 -11.98 10.53
CA ASP A 126 -9.11 -11.63 9.27
C ASP A 126 -8.69 -12.61 8.17
N PRO A 127 -9.24 -13.85 8.17
CA PRO A 127 -8.84 -14.89 7.22
C PRO A 127 -9.08 -14.49 5.75
N LYS A 128 -10.09 -13.64 5.50
CA LYS A 128 -10.39 -13.14 4.15
C LYS A 128 -9.35 -12.11 3.71
N GLY A 129 -9.02 -11.15 4.58
CA GLY A 129 -7.96 -10.18 4.34
C GLY A 129 -6.60 -10.84 4.14
N GLU A 130 -6.28 -11.85 4.94
CA GLU A 130 -5.06 -12.65 4.84
C GLU A 130 -4.97 -13.42 3.51
N ALA A 131 -6.05 -14.10 3.11
CA ALA A 131 -6.09 -14.79 1.82
C ALA A 131 -5.91 -13.83 0.64
N LEU A 132 -6.48 -12.62 0.72
CA LEU A 132 -6.29 -11.58 -0.29
C LEU A 132 -4.86 -11.03 -0.28
N TYR A 133 -4.26 -10.83 0.89
CA TYR A 133 -2.87 -10.43 1.05
C TYR A 133 -1.92 -11.42 0.38
N ALA A 134 -2.02 -12.70 0.74
CA ALA A 134 -1.21 -13.77 0.17
C ALA A 134 -1.35 -13.85 -1.36
N LYS A 135 -2.58 -13.69 -1.87
CA LYS A 135 -2.86 -13.77 -3.30
C LYS A 135 -2.35 -12.56 -4.11
N ARG A 136 -2.40 -11.35 -3.54
CA ARG A 136 -2.30 -10.09 -4.32
C ARG A 136 -1.11 -9.21 -3.98
N ILE A 137 -0.52 -9.36 -2.80
CA ILE A 137 0.44 -8.40 -2.25
C ILE A 137 1.73 -9.09 -1.79
N GLU A 138 1.64 -10.25 -1.14
CA GLU A 138 2.78 -10.95 -0.57
C GLU A 138 3.97 -11.07 -1.55
N GLY A 139 5.16 -10.66 -1.09
CA GLY A 139 6.41 -10.72 -1.86
C GLY A 139 6.52 -9.72 -3.01
N ARG A 140 5.47 -8.97 -3.33
CA ARG A 140 5.50 -7.95 -4.40
C ARG A 140 6.24 -6.71 -3.94
N GLU A 141 6.82 -6.00 -4.90
CA GLU A 141 7.40 -4.68 -4.67
C GLU A 141 6.32 -3.70 -4.22
N VAL A 142 6.62 -2.91 -3.19
CA VAL A 142 5.70 -1.94 -2.61
C VAL A 142 5.27 -0.90 -3.66
N ARG A 143 6.24 -0.38 -4.42
CA ARG A 143 6.03 0.63 -5.47
C ARG A 143 5.02 0.15 -6.52
N ASP A 144 5.14 -1.10 -6.96
CA ASP A 144 4.23 -1.70 -7.94
C ASP A 144 2.81 -1.86 -7.41
N VAL A 145 2.66 -2.36 -6.17
CA VAL A 145 1.34 -2.50 -5.54
C VAL A 145 0.66 -1.13 -5.40
N LEU A 146 1.36 -0.11 -4.93
CA LEU A 146 0.80 1.23 -4.78
C LEU A 146 0.50 1.90 -6.13
N LYS A 147 1.26 1.56 -7.19
CA LYS A 147 0.96 1.99 -8.57
C LYS A 147 -0.31 1.35 -9.12
N ASP A 148 -0.56 0.08 -8.83
CA ASP A 148 -1.81 -0.58 -9.22
C ASP A 148 -3.01 0.00 -8.46
N VAL A 149 -2.85 0.35 -7.18
CA VAL A 149 -3.87 1.07 -6.41
C VAL A 149 -4.18 2.44 -7.02
N ASP A 150 -3.15 3.19 -7.41
CA ASP A 150 -3.32 4.49 -8.05
C ASP A 150 -4.07 4.40 -9.39
N ARG A 151 -3.74 3.40 -10.21
CA ARG A 151 -4.48 3.10 -11.43
C ARG A 151 -5.96 2.82 -11.15
N TRP A 152 -6.24 2.06 -10.08
CA TRP A 152 -7.62 1.82 -9.64
C TRP A 152 -8.31 3.10 -9.18
N LEU A 153 -7.67 3.92 -8.34
CA LEU A 153 -8.26 5.18 -7.85
C LEU A 153 -8.52 6.17 -8.98
N SER A 154 -7.66 6.21 -9.99
CA SER A 154 -7.88 6.99 -11.23
C SER A 154 -9.08 6.49 -12.03
N THR A 155 -9.29 5.17 -12.07
CA THR A 155 -10.46 4.55 -12.71
C THR A 155 -11.74 4.91 -11.95
N GLU A 156 -11.70 4.81 -10.62
CA GLU A 156 -12.81 5.21 -9.76
C GLU A 156 -13.13 6.70 -9.88
N GLN A 157 -12.12 7.57 -9.93
CA GLN A 157 -12.31 9.01 -10.14
C GLN A 157 -12.99 9.33 -11.48
N SER A 158 -12.76 8.49 -12.49
CA SER A 158 -13.39 8.64 -13.82
C SER A 158 -14.82 8.07 -13.87
N ARG A 159 -15.26 7.33 -12.83
CA ARG A 159 -16.58 6.71 -12.80
C ARG A 159 -17.68 7.78 -12.67
N PRO A 160 -18.72 7.76 -13.51
CA PRO A 160 -19.85 8.67 -13.38
C PRO A 160 -20.51 8.58 -12.00
N GLY A 161 -20.68 9.73 -11.35
CA GLY A 161 -21.24 9.82 -10.01
C GLY A 161 -20.29 9.47 -8.87
N SER A 162 -19.01 9.20 -9.15
CA SER A 162 -18.00 9.00 -8.10
C SER A 162 -17.85 10.24 -7.22
N LEU A 163 -17.65 10.01 -5.92
CA LEU A 163 -17.30 11.06 -4.97
C LEU A 163 -15.85 11.53 -5.09
N LEU A 164 -15.02 10.91 -5.95
CA LEU A 164 -13.63 11.32 -6.22
C LEU A 164 -13.49 12.35 -7.36
N ASN A 165 -14.57 12.61 -8.12
CA ASN A 165 -14.63 13.58 -9.23
C ASN A 165 -15.06 14.98 -8.75
#